data_AF-F7P1H7-F1
#
_entry.id   AF-F7P1H7-F1
#
_cell.length_a   1.000
_cell.length_b   1.000
_cell.length_c   1.000
_cell.angle_alpha   90.00
_cell.angle_beta   90.00
_cell.angle_gamma   90.00
#
_symmetry.space_group_name_H-M   'P 1'
#
loop_
_entity.id
_entity.type
_entity.pdbx_description
1 polymer ?
#
loop_
_entity_poly.entity_id
_entity_poly.type
_entity_poly.pdbx_seq_one_letter_code
_entity_poly.pdbx_strand_id
1 'polypeptide(L)' 'MSGQGSGGNVLAALCSLFIPGLGQLLQGRLLAAILFFVITVVGYALWWLIIPLIIGGIAHLFAILDAARFRS' A
#
# COMPACT_ATOMS: atom_id res chain seq x y z
N MET A 1 -13.71 -12.96 13.61
CA MET A 1 -12.25 -12.77 13.55
C MET A 1 -11.73 -13.47 12.29
N SER A 2 -11.85 -12.84 11.12
CA SER A 2 -11.29 -13.40 9.89
C SER A 2 -9.77 -13.19 9.93
N GLY A 3 -9.03 -14.26 10.21
CA GLY A 3 -7.58 -14.20 10.38
C GLY A 3 -6.84 -13.66 9.15
N GLN A 4 -5.55 -13.37 9.37
CA GLN A 4 -4.58 -13.02 8.32
C GLN A 4 -4.69 -14.04 7.18
N GLY A 5 -4.96 -13.58 5.96
CA GLY A 5 -5.24 -14.44 4.81
C GLY A 5 -6.73 -14.69 4.50
N SER A 6 -7.65 -13.97 5.14
CA SER A 6 -9.04 -13.88 4.67
C SER A 6 -9.14 -13.33 3.25
N GLY A 7 -10.19 -13.69 2.50
CA GLY A 7 -10.47 -13.13 1.17
C GLY A 7 -10.45 -11.59 1.14
N GLY A 8 -10.84 -10.93 2.24
CA GLY A 8 -10.76 -9.47 2.38
C GLY A 8 -9.32 -8.93 2.35
N ASN A 9 -8.36 -9.63 2.94
CA ASN A 9 -6.94 -9.25 2.88
C ASN A 9 -6.37 -9.46 1.48
N VAL A 10 -6.77 -10.53 0.80
CA VAL A 10 -6.32 -10.82 -0.57
C VAL A 10 -6.82 -9.74 -1.53
N LEU A 11 -8.10 -9.37 -1.43
CA LEU A 11 -8.67 -8.25 -2.19
C LEU A 11 -7.97 -6.92 -1.88
N ALA A 12 -7.72 -6.63 -0.60
CA ALA A 12 -7.01 -5.43 -0.20
C ALA A 12 -5.57 -5.39 -0.76
N ALA A 13 -4.85 -6.51 -0.71
CA ALA A 13 -3.51 -6.62 -1.29
C ALA A 13 -3.51 -6.41 -2.82
N LEU A 14 -4.49 -6.99 -3.53
CA LEU A 14 -4.68 -6.75 -4.95
C LEU A 14 -4.98 -5.27 -5.25
N CYS A 15 -5.81 -4.62 -4.42
CA CYS A 15 -6.09 -3.19 -4.62
C CYS A 15 -4.86 -2.32 -4.40
N SER A 16 -4.05 -2.63 -3.38
CA SER A 16 -2.74 -1.99 -3.16
C SER A 16 -1.73 -2.26 -4.28
N LEU A 17 -1.86 -3.36 -5.03
CA LEU A 17 -1.02 -3.65 -6.19
C LEU A 17 -1.28 -2.66 -7.33
N PHE A 18 -2.55 -2.36 -7.62
CA PHE A 18 -2.92 -1.40 -8.67
C PHE A 18 -2.64 0.04 -8.26
N ILE A 19 -3.09 0.43 -7.06
CA ILE A 19 -2.92 1.79 -6.56
C ILE A 19 -2.42 1.70 -5.10
N PRO A 20 -1.24 2.25 -4.81
CA PRO A 20 -0.65 2.18 -3.48
C PRO A 20 -1.59 2.83 -2.45
N GLY A 21 -1.84 2.14 -1.35
CA GLY A 21 -2.70 2.63 -0.26
C GLY A 21 -4.20 2.28 -0.37
N LEU A 22 -4.71 1.83 -1.52
CA LEU A 22 -6.14 1.44 -1.63
C LEU A 22 -6.53 0.26 -0.73
N GLY A 23 -5.65 -0.74 -0.58
CA GLY A 23 -5.92 -1.87 0.30
C GLY A 23 -6.17 -1.44 1.75
N GLN A 24 -5.49 -0.39 2.18
CA GLN A 24 -5.67 0.19 3.52
C GLN A 24 -7.01 0.93 3.65
N LEU A 25 -7.51 1.57 2.57
CA LEU A 25 -8.85 2.16 2.57
C LEU A 25 -9.93 1.10 2.71
N LEU A 26 -9.81 -0.02 2.00
CA LEU A 26 -10.75 -1.13 2.06
C LEU A 26 -10.78 -1.81 3.44
N GLN A 27 -9.69 -1.70 4.19
CA GLN A 27 -9.55 -2.19 5.56
C GLN A 27 -9.99 -1.17 6.63
N GLY A 28 -10.45 0.02 6.23
CA GLY A 28 -10.85 1.10 7.14
C GLY A 28 -9.70 1.93 7.72
N ARG A 29 -8.47 1.77 7.21
CA ARG A 29 -7.25 2.48 7.65
C ARG A 29 -6.95 3.71 6.78
N LEU A 30 -7.78 4.75 6.89
CA LEU A 30 -7.68 5.97 6.08
C LEU A 30 -6.31 6.66 6.17
N LEU A 31 -5.75 6.79 7.38
CA LEU A 31 -4.48 7.48 7.58
C LEU A 31 -3.31 6.74 6.91
N ALA A 32 -3.29 5.40 7.03
CA ALA A 32 -2.27 4.57 6.39
C ALA A 32 -2.39 4.64 4.86
N ALA A 33 -3.62 4.61 4.33
CA ALA A 33 -3.86 4.71 2.90
C ALA A 33 -3.30 6.00 2.29
N ILE A 34 -3.59 7.14 2.91
CA ILE A 34 -3.11 8.45 2.43
C ILE A 34 -1.59 8.52 2.49
N LEU A 35 -0.98 8.04 3.59
CA LEU A 35 0.48 8.05 3.73
C LEU A 35 1.17 7.20 2.65
N PHE A 36 0.73 5.96 2.44
CA PHE A 36 1.30 5.11 1.39
C PHE A 36 1.07 5.69 0.00
N PHE A 37 -0.11 6.24 -0.27
CA PHE A 37 -0.40 6.88 -1.55
C PHE A 37 0.54 8.07 -1.79
N VAL A 38 0.66 9.00 -0.84
CA VAL A 38 1.49 10.20 -0.99
C VAL A 38 2.97 9.83 -1.12
N ILE A 39 3.49 8.94 -0.28
CA ILE A 39 4.92 8.53 -0.34
C ILE A 39 5.24 7.88 -1.69
N THR A 40 4.40 6.98 -2.17
CA THR A 40 4.63 6.29 -3.44
C THR A 40 4.45 7.24 -4.64
N VAL A 41 3.42 8.09 -4.63
CA VAL A 41 3.18 9.07 -5.71
C VAL A 41 4.29 10.13 -5.74
N VAL A 42 4.72 10.66 -4.59
CA VAL A 42 5.83 11.62 -4.52
C VAL A 42 7.15 10.96 -4.93
N GLY A 43 7.38 9.70 -4.52
CA GLY A 43 8.54 8.92 -4.95
C GLY A 43 8.59 8.71 -6.46
N TYR A 44 7.44 8.41 -7.09
CA TYR A 44 7.33 8.34 -8.56
C TYR A 44 7.38 9.72 -9.24
N ALA A 45 6.85 10.78 -8.62
CA ALA A 45 6.94 12.13 -9.17
C ALA A 45 8.39 12.62 -9.22
N LEU A 46 9.19 12.28 -8.20
CA LEU A 46 10.61 12.60 -8.10
C LEU A 46 11.51 11.56 -8.77
N TRP A 47 11.01 10.82 -9.78
CA TRP A 47 11.74 9.74 -10.44
C TRP A 47 13.11 10.17 -11.00
N TRP A 48 13.27 11.44 -11.38
CA TRP A 48 14.52 12.02 -11.89
C TRP A 48 15.67 12.04 -10.86
N LEU A 49 15.38 11.92 -9.57
CA LEU A 49 16.39 11.90 -8.49
C LEU A 49 16.92 10.48 -8.18
N ILE A 50 16.45 9.44 -8.89
CA ILE A 50 16.79 8.00 -8.76
C ILE A 50 16.51 7.40 -7.37
N ILE A 51 17.00 8.02 -6.29
CA ILE A 51 16.76 7.61 -4.90
C ILE A 51 15.26 7.59 -4.56
N PRO A 52 14.45 8.61 -4.90
CA PRO A 52 13.02 8.62 -4.59
C PRO A 52 12.23 7.57 -5.38
N LEU A 53 12.70 7.17 -6.56
CA LEU A 53 12.10 6.09 -7.35
C LEU A 53 12.23 4.75 -6.61
N ILE A 54 13.41 4.47 -6.06
CA ILE A 54 13.66 3.25 -5.27
C ILE A 54 12.80 3.26 -4.01
N ILE A 55 12.75 4.38 -3.30
CA ILE A 55 11.92 4.53 -2.10
C ILE A 55 10.43 4.37 -2.44
N GLY A 56 9.96 4.96 -3.55
CA GLY A 56 8.58 4.85 -4.04
C GLY A 56 8.19 3.41 -4.38
N GLY A 57 9.06 2.68 -5.08
CA GLY A 57 8.86 1.26 -5.38
C GLY A 57 8.83 0.38 -4.12
N ILE A 58 9.74 0.62 -3.18
CA ILE A 58 9.76 -0.08 -1.89
C ILE A 58 8.48 0.24 -1.09
N ALA A 59 8.06 1.49 -1.04
CA ALA A 59 6.85 1.92 -0.35
C ALA A 59 5.59 1.29 -0.98
N HIS A 60 5.55 1.15 -2.30
CA HIS A 60 4.47 0.43 -3.00
C HIS A 60 4.41 -1.04 -2.56
N LEU A 61 5.56 -1.71 -2.51
CA LEU A 61 5.65 -3.10 -2.06
C LEU A 61 5.23 -3.24 -0.59
N PHE A 62 5.65 -2.32 0.28
CA PHE A 62 5.24 -2.28 1.67
C PHE A 62 3.73 -2.08 1.83
N ALA A 63 3.10 -1.24 1.01
CA ALA A 63 1.65 -1.04 1.03
C ALA A 63 0.87 -2.32 0.70
N ILE A 64 1.42 -3.18 -0.17
CA ILE A 64 0.85 -4.50 -0.50
C ILE A 64 1.02 -5.47 0.68
N LEU A 65 2.22 -5.54 1.26
CA LEU A 65 2.50 -6.42 2.40
C LEU A 65 1.66 -6.04 3.63
N ASP A 66 1.51 -4.74 3.90
CA ASP A 66 0.68 -4.22 4.99
C ASP A 66 -0.80 -4.58 4.78
N ALA A 67 -1.28 -4.53 3.53
CA ALA A 67 -2.65 -4.92 3.21
C ALA A 67 -2.84 -6.44 3.33
N ALA A 68 -1.88 -7.23 2.86
CA ALA A 68 -1.92 -8.70 2.97
C ALA A 68 -1.87 -9.18 4.44
N ARG A 69 -1.05 -8.52 5.27
CA ARG A 69 -0.83 -8.88 6.68
C ARG A 69 -1.79 -8.21 7.66
N PHE A 70 -2.76 -7.43 7.19
CA PHE A 70 -3.73 -6.81 8.09
C PHE A 70 -4.44 -7.85 8.97
N ARG A 71 -4.60 -7.55 10.25
CA ARG A 71 -5.33 -8.39 11.20
C ARG A 71 -6.26 -7.47 11.97
N SER A 72 -7.57 -7.64 11.76
CA SER A 72 -8.62 -6.91 12.50
C SER A 72 -8.65 -7.33 13.96
#